data_AF-A0A1T5F7D5-F1
#
_entry.id   AF-A0A1T5F7D5-F1
#
_cell.length_a   1.000
_cell.length_b   1.000
_cell.length_c   1.000
_cell.angle_alpha   90.00
_cell.angle_beta   90.00
_cell.angle_gamma   90.00
#
_symmetry.space_group_name_H-M   'P 1'
#
loop_
_entity.id
_entity.type
_entity.pdbx_description
1 polymer ?
#
loop_
_entity_poly.entity_id
_entity_poly.type
_entity_poly.pdbx_seq_one_letter_code
_entity_poly.pdbx_strand_id
1 'polypeptide(L)'
;MHRELKQRILSEPSEFISYVEKLISTNRFYDGEVLEISILAIKNGPGRLSDEQWHVFIENGLLPFYYDKCERCTDDIPWSFMYSAIFISRDHLCPFCNYLENKK
;
A
#
# COMPACT_ATOMS: atom_id res chain seq x y z
N MET A 1 7.12 -11.57 -6.52
CA MET A 1 6.38 -10.30 -6.42
C MET A 1 4.89 -10.47 -6.12
N HIS A 2 3.99 -10.78 -7.07
CA HIS A 2 2.53 -10.79 -6.76
C HIS A 2 2.10 -11.77 -5.66
N ARG A 3 2.74 -12.94 -5.61
CA ARG A 3 2.42 -13.96 -4.61
C ARG A 3 2.79 -13.49 -3.19
N GLU A 4 3.98 -12.93 -3.01
CA GLU A 4 4.46 -12.43 -1.72
C GLU A 4 3.65 -11.23 -1.26
N LEU A 5 3.34 -10.31 -2.19
CA LEU A 5 2.49 -9.14 -1.93
C LEU A 5 1.07 -9.58 -1.51
N LYS A 6 0.44 -10.49 -2.26
CA LYS A 6 -0.87 -11.05 -1.91
C LYS A 6 -0.83 -11.74 -0.55
N GLN A 7 0.22 -12.50 -0.23
CA GLN A 7 0.39 -13.12 1.08
C GLN A 7 0.49 -12.08 2.20
N ARG A 8 1.30 -11.03 2.03
CA ARG A 8 1.44 -9.94 3.01
C ARG A 8 0.11 -9.22 3.26
N ILE A 9 -0.63 -8.92 2.20
CA ILE A 9 -1.95 -8.29 2.32
C ILE A 9 -2.91 -9.18 3.12
N LEU A 10 -2.86 -10.50 2.91
CA LEU A 10 -3.72 -11.44 3.61
C LEU A 10 -3.28 -11.68 5.08
N SER A 11 -1.99 -11.51 5.40
CA SER A 11 -1.50 -11.60 6.79
C SER A 11 -1.69 -10.31 7.59
N GLU A 12 -1.75 -9.15 6.92
CA GLU A 12 -1.87 -7.82 7.52
C GLU A 12 -3.09 -7.05 6.94
N PRO A 13 -4.31 -7.64 6.96
CA PRO A 13 -5.44 -7.07 6.23
C PRO A 13 -5.90 -5.72 6.76
N SER A 14 -5.81 -5.48 8.08
CA SER A 14 -6.26 -4.24 8.71
C SER A 14 -5.35 -3.05 8.34
N GLU A 15 -4.05 -3.27 8.37
CA GLU A 15 -3.03 -2.29 8.03
C GLU A 15 -3.08 -1.97 6.53
N PHE A 16 -3.24 -3.00 5.70
CA PHE A 16 -3.47 -2.85 4.27
C PHE A 16 -4.76 -2.06 3.97
N ILE A 17 -5.89 -2.39 4.60
CA ILE A 17 -7.16 -1.67 4.41
C ILE A 17 -6.98 -0.19 4.75
N SER A 18 -6.35 0.10 5.90
CA SER A 18 -6.07 1.48 6.31
C SER A 18 -5.20 2.22 5.29
N TYR A 19 -4.28 1.52 4.63
CA TYR A 19 -3.46 2.09 3.56
C TYR A 19 -4.28 2.40 2.31
N VAL A 20 -5.13 1.47 1.86
CA VAL A 20 -6.02 1.66 0.71
C VAL A 20 -7.03 2.79 0.94
N GLU A 21 -7.60 2.89 2.15
CA GLU A 21 -8.49 4.00 2.52
C GLU A 21 -7.79 5.36 2.38
N LYS A 22 -6.52 5.46 2.76
CA LYS A 22 -5.72 6.68 2.54
C LYS A 22 -5.53 6.98 1.05
N LEU A 23 -5.26 5.97 0.22
CA LEU A 23 -5.13 6.15 -1.23
C LEU A 23 -6.44 6.67 -1.85
N ILE A 24 -7.59 6.10 -1.47
CA ILE A 24 -8.90 6.54 -1.96
C ILE A 24 -9.21 7.96 -1.49
N SER A 25 -9.10 8.23 -0.19
CA SER A 25 -9.43 9.56 0.39
C SER A 25 -8.54 10.70 -0.10
N THR A 26 -7.39 10.37 -0.69
CA THR A 26 -6.45 11.34 -1.29
C THR A 26 -6.47 11.31 -2.82
N ASN A 27 -7.50 10.68 -3.41
CA ASN A 27 -7.77 10.60 -4.85
C ASN A 27 -6.61 9.98 -5.65
N ARG A 28 -5.90 9.00 -5.07
CA ARG A 28 -4.91 8.17 -5.81
C ARG A 28 -5.59 7.13 -6.67
N PHE A 29 -6.76 6.66 -6.24
CA PHE A 29 -7.71 5.93 -7.06
C PHE A 29 -8.87 6.87 -7.39
N TYR A 30 -8.82 7.49 -8.56
CA TYR A 30 -9.74 8.57 -8.93
C TYR A 30 -11.10 8.04 -9.41
N ASP A 31 -11.10 7.06 -10.33
CA ASP A 31 -12.28 6.40 -10.85
C ASP A 31 -11.95 5.04 -11.48
N GLY A 32 -12.98 4.34 -11.97
CA GLY A 32 -12.83 3.11 -12.72
C GLY A 32 -12.71 1.84 -11.88
N GLU A 33 -12.37 0.75 -12.57
CA GLU A 33 -12.38 -0.61 -12.05
C GLU A 33 -11.51 -0.78 -10.79
N VAL A 34 -10.35 -0.12 -10.74
CA VAL A 34 -9.44 -0.17 -9.57
C VAL A 34 -10.12 0.39 -8.32
N LEU A 35 -10.87 1.50 -8.44
CA LEU A 35 -11.57 2.10 -7.30
C LEU A 35 -12.68 1.17 -6.80
N GLU A 36 -13.45 0.58 -7.71
CA GLU A 36 -14.52 -0.37 -7.37
C GLU A 36 -13.97 -1.61 -6.65
N ILE A 37 -12.87 -2.18 -7.15
CA ILE A 37 -12.20 -3.31 -6.51
C ILE A 37 -11.63 -2.92 -5.14
N SER A 38 -11.06 -1.71 -5.01
CA SER A 38 -10.54 -1.20 -3.74
C SER A 38 -11.65 -1.09 -2.68
N ILE A 39 -12.80 -0.56 -3.05
CA ILE A 39 -13.99 -0.48 -2.18
C ILE A 39 -14.46 -1.88 -1.77
N LEU A 40 -14.45 -2.82 -2.72
CA LEU A 40 -14.81 -4.22 -2.44
C LEU A 40 -13.85 -4.86 -1.43
N ALA A 41 -12.54 -4.63 -1.59
CA ALA A 41 -11.50 -5.13 -0.70
C ALA A 41 -11.62 -4.57 0.71
N ILE A 42 -11.96 -3.28 0.86
CA ILE A 42 -12.24 -2.64 2.15
C ILE A 42 -13.48 -3.27 2.80
N LYS A 43 -14.57 -3.37 2.05
CA LYS A 43 -15.88 -3.78 2.59
C LYS A 43 -15.93 -5.27 2.97
N ASN A 44 -15.37 -6.13 2.13
CA ASN A 44 -15.51 -7.58 2.25
C ASN A 44 -14.21 -8.28 2.67
N GLY A 45 -13.12 -7.53 2.79
CA GLY A 45 -11.77 -8.03 3.00
C GLY A 45 -11.09 -8.45 1.67
N PRO A 46 -9.76 -8.27 1.55
CA PRO A 46 -9.01 -8.58 0.33
C PRO A 46 -9.04 -10.07 -0.04
N GLY A 47 -9.26 -10.96 0.94
CA GLY A 47 -9.40 -12.40 0.71
C GLY A 47 -10.66 -12.82 -0.06
N ARG A 48 -11.60 -11.88 -0.32
CA ARG A 48 -12.83 -12.14 -1.10
C ARG A 48 -12.72 -11.74 -2.56
N LEU A 49 -11.62 -11.11 -2.97
CA LEU A 49 -11.39 -10.78 -4.37
C LEU A 49 -11.17 -12.03 -5.20
N SER A 50 -11.73 -12.07 -6.41
CA SER A 50 -11.39 -13.08 -7.42
C SER A 50 -9.94 -12.92 -7.88
N ASP A 51 -9.39 -13.94 -8.56
CA ASP A 51 -8.02 -13.86 -9.06
C ASP A 51 -7.84 -12.78 -10.13
N GLU A 52 -8.88 -12.52 -10.94
CA GLU A 52 -8.89 -11.42 -11.91
C GLU A 52 -8.92 -10.06 -11.23
N GLN A 53 -9.77 -9.88 -10.21
CA GLN A 53 -9.81 -8.67 -9.40
C GLN A 53 -8.47 -8.42 -8.69
N TRP A 54 -7.84 -9.49 -8.19
CA TRP A 54 -6.50 -9.42 -7.62
C TRP A 54 -5.46 -8.92 -8.63
N HIS A 55 -5.51 -9.44 -9.85
CA HIS A 55 -4.59 -9.05 -10.91
C HIS A 55 -4.75 -7.56 -11.24
N VAL A 56 -5.97 -7.11 -11.52
CA VAL A 56 -6.27 -5.70 -11.82
C VAL A 56 -5.87 -4.81 -10.65
N PHE A 57 -6.24 -5.18 -9.42
CA PHE A 57 -5.94 -4.38 -8.24
C PHE A 57 -4.45 -4.23 -7.99
N ILE A 58 -3.67 -5.31 -8.11
CA ILE A 58 -2.21 -5.24 -7.90
C ILE A 58 -1.55 -4.43 -9.02
N GLU A 59 -1.80 -4.80 -10.28
CA GLU A 59 -1.08 -4.22 -11.43
C GLU A 59 -1.45 -2.77 -11.68
N ASN A 60 -2.75 -2.48 -11.72
CA ASN A 60 -3.25 -1.17 -12.13
C ASN A 60 -3.51 -0.24 -10.95
N GLY A 61 -3.63 -0.77 -9.74
CA GLY A 61 -3.90 0.00 -8.53
C GLY A 61 -2.70 0.11 -7.62
N LEU A 62 -2.25 -1.01 -7.05
CA LEU A 62 -1.36 -1.00 -5.91
C LEU A 62 0.11 -0.74 -6.29
N LEU A 63 0.64 -1.37 -7.33
CA LEU A 63 2.06 -1.29 -7.69
C LEU A 63 2.59 0.14 -7.89
N PRO A 64 1.87 1.07 -8.57
CA PRO A 64 2.30 2.48 -8.66
C PRO A 64 2.47 3.18 -7.31
N PHE A 65 1.84 2.65 -6.27
CA PHE A 65 1.83 3.19 -4.92
C PHE A 65 2.36 2.16 -3.91
N TYR A 66 3.24 1.25 -4.32
CA TYR A 66 3.80 0.24 -3.44
C TYR A 66 5.30 0.45 -3.28
N TYR A 67 5.73 0.69 -2.05
CA TYR A 67 7.14 0.88 -1.74
C TYR A 67 7.45 0.31 -0.35
N ASP A 68 7.90 -0.94 -0.31
CA ASP A 68 8.01 -1.73 0.91
C ASP A 68 9.41 -1.87 1.49
N LYS A 69 10.46 -1.40 0.82
CA LYS A 69 11.84 -1.52 1.29
C LYS A 69 12.47 -0.15 1.48
N CYS A 70 13.03 0.13 2.64
CA CYS A 70 13.72 1.38 2.92
C CYS A 70 14.92 1.59 1.99
N GLU A 71 15.03 2.75 1.34
CA GLU A 71 16.17 3.07 0.46
C GLU A 71 17.52 3.07 1.20
N ARG A 72 17.52 3.34 2.51
CA ARG A 72 18.74 3.47 3.30
C ARG A 72 19.21 2.17 3.96
N CYS A 73 18.30 1.45 4.61
CA CYS A 73 18.65 0.28 5.42
C CYS A 73 18.06 -1.02 4.88
N THR A 74 17.29 -0.99 3.80
CA THR A 74 16.62 -2.16 3.18
C THR A 74 15.59 -2.87 4.04
N ASP A 75 15.32 -2.38 5.27
CA ASP A 75 14.26 -2.88 6.14
C ASP A 75 12.87 -2.65 5.52
N ASP A 76 11.92 -3.49 5.95
CA ASP A 76 10.53 -3.35 5.54
C ASP A 76 9.90 -2.05 6.04
N ILE A 77 9.24 -1.34 5.13
CA ILE A 77 8.36 -0.22 5.46
C ILE A 77 6.97 -0.80 5.79
N PRO A 78 6.45 -0.59 7.00
CA PRO A 78 5.10 -1.00 7.34
C PRO A 78 4.05 -0.25 6.52
N TRP A 79 2.92 -0.89 6.21
CA TRP A 79 1.80 -0.26 5.49
C TRP A 79 1.37 1.08 6.06
N SER A 80 1.33 1.19 7.39
CA SER A 80 0.94 2.39 8.12
C SER A 80 1.81 3.61 7.80
N PHE A 81 3.06 3.39 7.40
CA PHE A 81 4.05 4.43 7.06
C PHE A 81 4.30 4.58 5.57
N MET A 82 3.92 3.60 4.75
CA MET A 82 4.15 3.59 3.31
C MET A 82 3.58 4.85 2.62
N TYR A 83 2.36 5.27 3.00
CA TYR A 83 1.76 6.50 2.46
C TYR A 83 2.63 7.73 2.73
N SER A 84 3.13 7.86 3.96
CA SER A 84 3.96 9.00 4.35
C SER A 84 5.29 8.99 3.61
N ALA A 85 5.93 7.82 3.50
CA ALA A 85 7.20 7.66 2.80
C ALA A 85 7.10 8.05 1.32
N ILE A 86 6.00 7.69 0.64
CA ILE A 86 5.79 7.97 -0.79
C ILE A 86 5.30 9.41 -1.03
N PHE A 87 4.33 9.90 -0.26
CA PHE A 87 3.60 11.13 -0.62
C PHE A 87 3.86 12.34 0.27
N ILE A 88 4.27 12.14 1.52
CA ILE A 88 4.49 13.23 2.49
C ILE A 88 5.97 13.58 2.55
N SER A 89 6.80 12.66 3.05
CA SER A 89 8.24 12.85 3.16
C SER A 89 8.93 12.73 1.80
N ARG A 90 8.42 11.87 0.92
CA ARG A 90 8.98 11.56 -0.41
C ARG A 90 10.45 11.12 -0.36
N ASP A 91 10.82 10.50 0.75
CA ASP A 91 12.18 10.06 1.04
C ASP A 91 12.32 8.53 0.93
N HIS A 92 11.20 7.81 0.81
CA HIS A 92 11.17 6.36 0.73
C HIS A 92 11.90 5.67 1.89
N LEU A 93 11.90 6.32 3.06
CA LEU A 93 12.57 5.82 4.25
C LEU A 93 11.60 5.08 5.18
N CYS A 94 12.12 4.06 5.88
CA CYS A 94 11.42 3.51 7.03
C CYS A 94 11.31 4.55 8.15
N PRO A 95 10.40 4.36 9.12
CA PRO A 95 10.16 5.33 10.19
C PRO A 95 11.41 5.70 10.98
N PHE A 96 12.28 4.71 11.23
CA PHE A 96 13.54 4.94 11.95
C PHE A 96 14.53 5.79 11.15
N CYS A 97 14.73 5.49 9.87
CA CYS A 97 15.62 6.26 9.01
C CYS A 97 15.09 7.69 8.77
N ASN A 98 13.79 7.84 8.54
CA ASN A 98 13.14 9.15 8.41
C ASN A 98 13.34 10.00 9.69
N TYR A 99 13.18 9.39 10.87
CA TYR A 99 13.42 10.07 12.15
C TYR A 99 14.87 10.54 12.30
N LEU A 100 15.86 9.74 11.88
CA LEU A 100 17.26 10.12 11.92
C LEU A 100 17.59 11.28 10.98
N GLU A 101 16.95 11.36 9.82
CA GLU A 101 17.15 12.47 8.88
C GLU A 101 16.51 13.77 9.35
N ASN A 102 15.30 13.72 9.94
CA ASN A 102 14.59 14.91 10.42
C ASN A 102 15.06 15.45 11.78
N LYS A 103 15.97 14.74 12.45
CA LYS A 103 16.59 15.16 13.72
C LYS A 103 17.85 16.02 13.55
N LYS A 104 18.18 16.39 12.32
CA LYS A 104 19.33 17.25 12.00
C LYS A 104 19.01 18.73 12.17
#